data_AF-A0A2T7X3H1-F1
#
_entry.id   AF-A0A2T7X3H1-F1
#
_cell.length_a   1.000
_cell.length_b   1.000
_cell.length_c   1.000
_cell.angle_alpha   90.00
_cell.angle_beta   90.00
_cell.angle_gamma   90.00
#
_symmetry.space_group_name_H-M   'P 1'
#
loop_
_entity.id
_entity.type
_entity.pdbx_description
1 polymer ?
#
loop_
_entity_poly.entity_id
_entity_poly.type
_entity_poly.pdbx_seq_one_letter_code
_entity_poly.pdbx_strand_id
1 'polypeptide(L)'
;MKTLFDSLVRTFTPIVVGAVLAWFTTAGIALDPEFETALTLAVGGAFAGVYYLAVRLFELYVSPKFGWLLGLAKPPVYDATEPVLIPVGGPDRDEILTSLIDATPSEREASIQAAASRVNK
;
A
#
# COMPACT_ATOMS: atom_id res chain seq x y z
N MET A 1 -15.65 -0.45 -21.24
CA MET A 1 -16.58 0.37 -20.43
C MET A 1 -15.94 0.93 -19.16
N LYS A 2 -15.11 0.18 -18.39
CA LYS A 2 -14.40 0.68 -17.20
C LYS A 2 -13.68 2.02 -17.40
N THR A 3 -12.90 2.09 -18.47
CA THR A 3 -12.03 3.23 -18.80
C THR A 3 -12.81 4.52 -19.04
N LEU A 4 -13.98 4.42 -19.66
CA LEU A 4 -14.87 5.57 -19.90
C LEU A 4 -15.51 6.05 -18.60
N PHE A 5 -15.90 5.13 -17.72
CA PHE A 5 -16.52 5.48 -16.44
C PHE A 5 -15.52 6.09 -15.47
N ASP A 6 -14.32 5.50 -15.34
CA ASP A 6 -13.23 6.02 -14.51
C ASP A 6 -12.81 7.44 -14.95
N SER A 7 -12.75 7.69 -16.27
CA SER A 7 -12.46 9.03 -16.78
C SER A 7 -13.59 10.01 -16.48
N LEU A 8 -14.86 9.60 -16.64
CA LEU A 8 -16.02 10.43 -16.31
C LEU A 8 -16.00 10.84 -14.84
N VAL A 9 -15.84 9.91 -13.91
CA VAL A 9 -15.84 10.22 -12.47
C VAL A 9 -14.73 11.21 -12.12
N ARG A 10 -13.53 11.04 -12.68
CA ARG A 10 -12.41 11.98 -12.45
C ARG A 10 -12.64 13.36 -13.06
N THR A 11 -13.50 13.51 -14.06
CA THR A 11 -13.83 14.82 -14.66
C THR A 11 -15.01 15.48 -13.97
N PHE A 12 -16.08 14.73 -13.70
CA PHE A 12 -17.29 15.27 -13.08
C PHE A 12 -17.09 15.60 -11.61
N THR A 13 -16.28 14.84 -10.87
CA THR A 13 -16.02 15.10 -9.46
C THR A 13 -15.43 16.50 -9.22
N PRO A 14 -14.31 16.92 -9.85
CA PRO A 14 -13.79 18.27 -9.66
C PRO A 14 -14.74 19.36 -10.18
N ILE A 15 -15.54 19.10 -11.22
CA ILE A 15 -16.57 20.05 -11.69
C ILE A 15 -17.63 20.27 -10.62
N VAL A 16 -18.15 19.19 -10.00
CA VAL A 16 -19.17 19.29 -8.94
C VAL A 16 -18.60 19.97 -7.70
N VAL A 17 -17.38 19.63 -7.29
CA VAL A 17 -16.70 20.32 -6.17
C VAL A 17 -16.57 21.81 -6.45
N GLY A 18 -16.08 22.19 -7.63
CA GLY A 18 -15.98 23.60 -8.03
C GLY A 18 -17.33 24.31 -8.08
N ALA A 19 -18.39 23.65 -8.56
CA ALA A 19 -19.74 24.20 -8.57
C ALA A 19 -20.28 24.43 -7.15
N VAL A 20 -20.01 23.53 -6.21
CA VAL A 20 -20.36 23.69 -4.79
C VAL A 20 -19.62 24.90 -4.21
N LEU A 21 -18.31 25.02 -4.43
CA LEU A 21 -17.54 26.19 -3.96
C LEU A 21 -18.07 27.49 -4.55
N ALA A 22 -18.37 27.51 -5.85
CA ALA A 22 -18.98 28.68 -6.51
C ALA A 22 -20.35 29.01 -5.92
N TRP A 23 -21.15 28.02 -5.53
CA TRP A 23 -22.43 28.29 -4.86
C TRP A 23 -22.24 28.94 -3.49
N PHE A 24 -21.24 28.52 -2.71
CA PHE A 24 -20.90 29.16 -1.43
C PHE A 24 -20.59 30.67 -1.58
N THR A 25 -19.88 31.07 -2.65
CA THR A 25 -19.64 32.50 -2.91
C THR A 25 -20.93 33.26 -3.22
N THR A 26 -21.86 32.66 -3.99
CA THR A 26 -23.17 33.27 -4.25
C THR A 26 -24.05 33.37 -3.01
N ALA A 27 -23.84 32.50 -2.01
CA ALA A 27 -24.53 32.53 -0.74
C ALA A 27 -23.99 33.60 0.24
N GLY A 28 -22.98 34.37 -0.17
CA GLY A 28 -22.35 35.40 0.67
C GLY A 28 -21.41 34.85 1.74
N ILE A 29 -21.02 33.58 1.63
CA ILE A 29 -20.05 32.95 2.52
C ILE A 29 -18.66 33.28 1.97
N ALA A 30 -17.87 34.01 2.76
CA ALA A 30 -16.49 34.29 2.41
C ALA A 30 -15.68 32.99 2.45
N LEU A 31 -15.12 32.61 1.30
CA LEU A 31 -14.15 31.53 1.20
C LEU A 31 -12.76 32.12 1.40
N ASP A 32 -12.29 32.11 2.64
CA ASP A 32 -10.85 32.28 2.88
C ASP A 32 -10.08 31.04 2.40
N PRO A 33 -8.77 31.15 2.09
CA PRO A 33 -8.00 30.05 1.51
C PRO A 33 -7.97 28.78 2.36
N GLU A 34 -7.93 28.91 3.68
CA GLU A 34 -7.99 27.79 4.62
C GLU A 34 -9.37 27.12 4.57
N PHE A 35 -10.46 27.89 4.55
CA PHE A 35 -11.82 27.36 4.43
C PHE A 35 -12.08 26.70 3.07
N GLU A 36 -11.59 27.28 1.97
CA GLU A 36 -11.69 26.67 0.64
C GLU A 36 -10.96 25.33 0.57
N THR A 37 -9.77 25.24 1.15
CA THR A 37 -8.99 24.01 1.23
C THR A 37 -9.71 22.96 2.06
N ALA A 38 -10.19 23.33 3.24
CA ALA A 38 -10.92 22.43 4.13
C ALA A 38 -12.21 21.91 3.48
N LEU A 39 -12.96 22.79 2.80
CA LEU A 39 -14.19 22.45 2.11
C LEU A 39 -13.93 21.55 0.91
N THR A 40 -12.88 21.81 0.14
CA THR A 40 -12.46 20.93 -0.97
C THR A 40 -12.12 19.53 -0.48
N LEU A 41 -11.36 19.41 0.61
CA LEU A 41 -11.02 18.12 1.21
C LEU A 41 -12.26 17.41 1.78
N ALA A 42 -13.13 18.14 2.47
CA ALA A 42 -14.36 17.58 3.04
C ALA A 42 -15.31 17.07 1.96
N VAL A 43 -15.59 17.87 0.93
CA VAL A 43 -16.49 17.49 -0.16
C VAL A 43 -15.85 16.39 -1.01
N GLY A 44 -14.58 16.53 -1.39
CA GLY A 44 -13.87 15.51 -2.16
C GLY A 44 -13.78 14.17 -1.41
N GLY A 45 -13.46 14.21 -0.12
CA GLY A 45 -13.45 13.04 0.76
C GLY A 45 -14.84 12.40 0.92
N ALA A 46 -15.89 13.22 1.07
CA ALA A 46 -17.26 12.73 1.13
C ALA A 46 -17.67 12.03 -0.17
N PHE A 47 -17.39 12.60 -1.34
CA PHE A 47 -17.65 11.97 -2.63
C PHE A 47 -16.90 10.64 -2.78
N ALA A 48 -15.61 10.62 -2.42
CA ALA A 48 -14.82 9.40 -2.46
C ALA A 48 -15.36 8.31 -1.52
N GLY A 49 -15.73 8.69 -0.29
CA GLY A 49 -16.32 7.80 0.70
C GLY A 49 -17.68 7.25 0.27
N VAL A 50 -18.58 8.11 -0.21
CA VAL A 50 -19.90 7.70 -0.73
C VAL A 50 -19.74 6.79 -1.94
N TYR A 51 -18.84 7.12 -2.87
CA TYR A 51 -18.54 6.26 -4.02
C TYR A 51 -18.06 4.87 -3.56
N TYR A 52 -17.07 4.81 -2.67
CA TYR A 52 -16.54 3.55 -2.16
C TYR A 52 -17.63 2.73 -1.45
N LEU A 53 -18.38 3.35 -0.53
CA LEU A 53 -19.44 2.68 0.21
C LEU A 53 -20.53 2.16 -0.71
N ALA A 54 -20.99 2.96 -1.67
CA ALA A 54 -22.01 2.55 -2.63
C ALA A 54 -21.52 1.33 -3.44
N VAL A 55 -20.33 1.41 -4.03
CA VAL A 55 -19.79 0.30 -4.82
C VAL A 55 -19.58 -0.95 -3.96
N ARG A 56 -19.10 -0.80 -2.72
CA ARG A 56 -18.92 -1.91 -1.78
C ARG A 56 -20.24 -2.56 -1.37
N LEU A 57 -21.30 -1.78 -1.15
CA LEU A 57 -22.64 -2.31 -0.88
C LEU A 57 -23.18 -3.08 -2.09
N PHE A 58 -23.01 -2.54 -3.30
CA PHE A 58 -23.40 -3.22 -4.53
C PHE A 58 -22.63 -4.53 -4.74
N GLU A 59 -21.34 -4.56 -4.40
CA GLU A 59 -20.53 -5.77 -4.43
C GLU A 59 -21.06 -6.84 -3.48
N LEU A 60 -21.41 -6.47 -2.24
CA LEU A 60 -21.86 -7.39 -1.20
C LEU A 60 -23.28 -7.91 -1.42
N TYR A 61 -24.21 -7.04 -1.84
CA TYR A 61 -25.65 -7.36 -1.85
C TYR A 61 -26.25 -7.59 -3.24
N VAL A 62 -25.61 -7.13 -4.32
CA VAL A 62 -26.16 -7.26 -5.68
C VAL A 62 -25.38 -8.29 -6.49
N SER A 63 -24.06 -8.12 -6.61
CA SER A 63 -23.21 -9.10 -7.31
C SER A 63 -21.72 -8.84 -7.04
N PRO A 64 -20.90 -9.89 -6.80
CA PRO A 64 -19.45 -9.77 -6.71
C PRO A 64 -18.80 -9.15 -7.95
N LYS A 65 -19.49 -9.19 -9.10
CA LYS A 65 -19.03 -8.58 -10.34
C LYS A 65 -18.85 -7.08 -10.21
N PHE A 66 -19.53 -6.38 -9.29
CA PHE A 66 -19.35 -4.95 -9.04
C PHE A 66 -18.02 -4.61 -8.37
N GLY A 67 -17.31 -5.59 -7.79
CA GLY A 67 -15.96 -5.40 -7.26
C GLY A 67 -14.94 -4.89 -8.29
N TRP A 68 -15.18 -5.07 -9.59
CA TRP A 68 -14.34 -4.48 -10.65
C TRP A 68 -14.25 -2.94 -10.60
N LEU A 69 -15.27 -2.24 -10.06
CA LEU A 69 -15.30 -0.76 -9.91
C LEU A 69 -14.38 -0.27 -8.79
N LEU A 70 -14.04 -1.13 -7.84
CA LEU A 70 -13.01 -0.89 -6.83
C LEU A 70 -11.59 -1.20 -7.35
N GLY A 71 -11.49 -1.69 -8.60
CA GLY A 71 -10.31 -2.37 -9.11
C GLY A 71 -10.38 -3.85 -8.74
N LEU A 72 -10.09 -4.74 -9.70
CA LEU A 72 -9.99 -6.17 -9.40
C LEU A 72 -8.90 -6.36 -8.33
N ALA A 73 -9.29 -6.49 -7.08
CA ALA A 73 -8.46 -7.08 -6.05
C ALA A 73 -8.37 -8.57 -6.39
N LYS A 74 -7.59 -8.93 -7.41
CA LYS A 74 -7.16 -10.31 -7.59
C LYS A 74 -6.19 -10.56 -6.44
N PRO A 75 -6.54 -11.39 -5.45
CA PRO A 75 -5.60 -11.70 -4.38
C PRO A 75 -4.32 -12.25 -5.02
N PRO A 76 -3.13 -11.84 -4.53
CA PRO A 76 -1.88 -12.42 -5.00
C PRO A 76 -1.97 -13.93 -4.79
N VAL A 77 -1.79 -14.69 -5.86
CA VAL A 77 -1.59 -16.13 -5.76
C VAL A 77 -0.16 -16.28 -5.29
N TYR A 78 -0.01 -16.55 -4.00
CA TYR A 78 1.25 -17.06 -3.49
C TYR A 78 1.35 -18.49 -3.98
N ASP A 79 2.07 -18.69 -5.08
CA ASP A 79 2.61 -20.01 -5.36
C ASP A 79 3.36 -20.43 -4.09
N ALA A 80 2.99 -21.57 -3.52
CA ALA A 80 3.71 -22.12 -2.40
C ALA A 80 5.14 -22.32 -2.89
N THR A 81 6.03 -21.41 -2.49
CA THR A 81 7.45 -21.41 -2.82
C THR A 81 7.92 -22.85 -2.66
N GLU A 82 8.38 -23.46 -3.75
CA GLU A 82 9.02 -24.76 -3.69
C GLU A 82 9.99 -24.74 -2.52
N PRO A 83 9.97 -25.75 -1.63
CA PRO A 83 10.82 -25.74 -0.45
C PRO A 83 12.23 -25.52 -0.94
N VAL A 84 12.81 -24.38 -0.56
CA VAL A 84 14.22 -24.08 -0.82
C VAL A 84 14.98 -25.24 -0.18
N LEU A 85 15.45 -26.18 -1.00
CA LEU A 85 16.31 -27.25 -0.55
C LEU A 85 17.63 -26.60 -0.21
N ILE A 86 17.76 -26.17 1.04
CA ILE A 86 19.03 -25.73 1.59
C ILE A 86 19.92 -26.98 1.57
N PRO A 87 21.02 -27.01 0.80
CA PRO A 87 21.93 -28.13 0.84
C PRO A 87 22.43 -28.27 2.28
N VAL A 88 22.02 -29.35 2.96
CA VAL A 88 22.51 -29.76 4.28
C VAL A 88 23.93 -30.27 4.08
N GLY A 89 24.86 -29.34 3.89
CA GLY A 89 26.28 -29.59 3.65
C GLY A 89 27.17 -28.45 4.15
N GLY A 90 26.62 -27.57 5.01
CA GLY A 90 27.44 -26.66 5.80
C GLY A 90 28.05 -27.40 7.01
N PRO A 91 29.18 -26.92 7.55
CA PRO A 91 29.79 -27.51 8.74
C PRO A 91 28.75 -27.64 9.84
N ASP A 92 28.72 -28.79 10.49
CA ASP A 92 27.72 -29.08 11.51
C ASP A 92 27.79 -28.01 12.60
N ARG A 93 26.66 -27.66 13.22
CA ARG A 93 26.65 -26.54 14.18
C ARG A 93 27.67 -26.74 15.29
N ASP A 94 27.90 -28.00 15.64
CA ASP A 94 28.84 -28.40 16.67
C ASP A 94 30.30 -28.18 16.25
N GLU A 95 30.61 -28.28 14.96
CA GLU A 95 31.93 -27.99 14.40
C GLU A 95 32.21 -26.48 14.39
N ILE A 96 31.21 -25.67 14.03
CA ILE A 96 31.29 -24.20 14.12
C ILE A 96 31.48 -23.79 15.58
N LEU A 97 30.70 -24.34 16.51
CA LEU A 97 30.78 -23.99 17.92
C LEU A 97 32.13 -24.41 18.53
N THR A 98 32.65 -25.56 18.17
CA THR A 98 33.97 -26.03 18.63
C THR A 98 35.09 -25.12 18.13
N SER A 99 35.05 -24.71 16.85
CA SER A 99 36.03 -23.76 16.29
C SER A 99 35.98 -22.37 16.95
N LEU A 100 34.80 -21.95 17.44
CA LEU A 100 34.62 -20.66 18.12
C LEU A 100 35.04 -20.71 19.60
N ILE A 101 34.95 -21.88 20.23
CA ILE A 101 35.37 -22.09 21.62
C ILE A 101 36.90 -22.12 21.71
N ASP A 102 37.57 -22.79 20.76
CA ASP A 102 39.03 -22.89 20.71
C ASP A 102 39.71 -21.64 20.12
N ALA A 103 38.96 -20.76 19.45
CA ALA A 103 39.48 -19.51 18.90
C ALA A 103 39.87 -18.51 20.00
N THR A 104 41.04 -17.90 19.87
CA THR A 104 41.47 -16.81 20.74
C THR A 104 40.56 -15.58 20.56
N PRO A 105 40.42 -14.70 21.56
CA PRO A 105 39.53 -13.53 21.46
C PRO A 105 39.77 -12.67 20.21
N SER A 106 41.03 -12.54 19.78
CA SER A 106 41.42 -11.81 18.56
C SER A 106 40.94 -12.46 17.26
N GLU A 107 40.88 -13.78 17.19
CA GLU A 107 40.44 -14.53 16.00
C GLU A 107 38.91 -14.49 15.86
N ARG A 108 38.18 -14.43 16.98
CA ARG A 108 36.73 -14.26 17.00
C ARG A 108 36.32 -12.89 16.46
N GLU A 109 37.01 -11.83 16.86
CA GLU A 109 36.74 -10.47 16.37
C GLU A 109 37.02 -10.33 14.87
N ALA A 110 38.12 -10.92 14.38
CA ALA A 110 38.44 -10.93 12.96
C ALA A 110 37.38 -11.68 12.12
N SER A 111 36.86 -12.80 12.63
CA SER A 111 35.81 -13.58 11.97
C SER A 111 34.47 -12.84 11.90
N ILE A 112 34.11 -12.12 12.97
CA ILE A 112 32.90 -11.28 13.02
C ILE A 112 33.02 -10.09 12.04
N GLN A 113 34.20 -9.46 11.97
CA GLN A 113 34.44 -8.35 11.05
C GLN A 113 34.43 -8.80 9.58
N ALA A 114 34.99 -9.99 9.30
CA ALA A 114 34.92 -10.62 7.98
C ALA A 114 33.48 -10.94 7.57
N ALA A 115 32.67 -11.50 8.50
CA ALA A 115 31.25 -11.76 8.26
C ALA A 115 30.45 -10.48 8.01
N ALA A 116 30.69 -9.42 8.79
CA ALA A 116 30.01 -8.13 8.62
C ALA A 116 30.30 -7.49 7.26
N SER A 117 31.52 -7.62 6.74
CA SER A 117 31.89 -7.10 5.40
C SER A 117 31.20 -7.83 4.23
N ARG A 118 30.80 -9.09 4.40
CA ARG A 118 30.08 -9.86 3.36
C ARG A 118 28.60 -9.51 3.27
N VAL A 119 28.01 -8.98 4.34
CA VAL A 119 26.58 -8.58 4.38
C VAL A 119 26.36 -7.23 3.70
N ASN A 120 27.40 -6.39 3.60
CA ASN A 120 27.31 -5.04 3.07
C ASN A 120 27.75 -4.92 1.60
N LYS A 121 27.80 -6.03 0.87
CA LYS A 121 28.13 -6.10 -0.57
C LYS A 121 26.94 -6.67 -1.34
#